data_AF-A0A8T5ATJ2-F1
#
_entry.id   AF-A0A8T5ATJ2-F1
#
_cell.length_a   1.000
_cell.length_b   1.000
_cell.length_c   1.000
_cell.angle_alpha   90.00
_cell.angle_beta   90.00
_cell.angle_gamma   90.00
#
_symmetry.space_group_name_H-M   'P 1'
#
loop_
_entity.id
_entity.type
_entity.pdbx_description
1 polymer ?
#
loop_
_entity_poly.entity_id
_entity_poly.type
_entity_poly.pdbx_seq_one_letter_code
_entity_poly.pdbx_strand_id
1 'polypeptide(L)'
;MAGRGCGWLMQLLSLFFGGVALASISVAAFTAAPPYVVGENLVLMEMHLFPGFYLKPITLFTYSFFLMFAFGLYSPTTLRRARSLPPTALRFFYVTAWFTALASGFELVYHMVLWSAALSVQGLQNPDVIVNIWPQNEFPINVVFSSKLVVMIFIISLMVIDYLRRIEGSSNMFKSD
;
A
#
# COMPACT_ATOMS: atom_id res chain seq x y z
N MET A 1 34.37 0.95 3.08
CA MET A 1 33.77 -0.39 3.26
C MET A 1 32.38 -0.39 3.92
N ALA A 2 31.82 0.75 4.38
CA ALA A 2 30.53 0.82 5.08
C ALA A 2 29.26 0.68 4.21
N GLY A 3 29.37 0.59 2.87
CA GLY A 3 28.21 0.64 1.96
C GLY A 3 27.55 -0.71 1.63
N ARG A 4 28.21 -1.85 1.87
CA ARG A 4 27.65 -3.18 1.48
C ARG A 4 26.64 -3.71 2.49
N GLY A 5 26.87 -3.53 3.80
CA GLY A 5 26.01 -4.08 4.85
C GLY A 5 24.60 -3.47 4.87
N CYS A 6 24.51 -2.15 4.68
CA CYS A 6 23.22 -1.44 4.66
C CYS A 6 22.32 -1.90 3.50
N GLY A 7 22.90 -2.16 2.32
CA GLY A 7 22.15 -2.62 1.15
C GLY A 7 21.51 -4.00 1.33
N TRP A 8 22.25 -4.96 1.90
CA TRP A 8 21.73 -6.30 2.17
C TRP A 8 20.63 -6.30 3.22
N LEU A 9 20.76 -5.44 4.24
CA LEU A 9 19.73 -5.28 5.27
C LEU A 9 18.39 -4.83 4.66
N MET A 10 18.41 -3.81 3.77
CA MET A 10 17.19 -3.35 3.09
C MET A 10 16.52 -4.47 2.28
N GLN A 11 17.31 -5.31 1.61
CA GLN A 11 16.77 -6.40 0.83
C GLN A 11 16.17 -7.52 1.71
N LEU A 12 16.82 -7.85 2.82
CA LEU A 12 16.29 -8.81 3.80
C LEU A 12 15.00 -8.31 4.45
N LEU A 13 14.95 -7.04 4.84
CA LEU A 13 13.75 -6.43 5.41
C LEU A 13 12.61 -6.42 4.39
N SER A 14 12.89 -6.09 3.13
CA SER A 14 11.89 -6.14 2.05
C SER A 14 11.29 -7.54 1.92
N LEU A 15 12.12 -8.59 1.87
CA LEU A 15 11.66 -9.98 1.79
C LEU A 15 10.87 -10.41 3.02
N PHE A 16 11.34 -10.06 4.22
CA PHE A 16 10.67 -10.38 5.48
C PHE A 16 9.26 -9.78 5.50
N PHE A 17 9.12 -8.49 5.25
CA PHE A 17 7.82 -7.82 5.23
C PHE A 17 6.93 -8.28 4.06
N GLY A 18 7.53 -8.67 2.93
CA GLY A 18 6.79 -9.31 1.84
C GLY A 18 6.20 -10.66 2.25
N GLY A 19 6.96 -11.46 2.98
CA GLY A 19 6.48 -12.72 3.57
C GLY A 19 5.33 -12.50 4.55
N VAL A 20 5.45 -11.52 5.44
CA VAL A 20 4.38 -11.16 6.39
C VAL A 20 3.12 -10.67 5.66
N ALA A 21 3.27 -9.83 4.64
CA ALA A 21 2.14 -9.37 3.83
C ALA A 21 1.41 -10.54 3.14
N LEU A 22 2.15 -11.43 2.49
CA LEU A 22 1.58 -12.62 1.85
C LEU A 22 0.88 -13.54 2.85
N ALA A 23 1.50 -13.78 4.00
CA ALA A 23 0.91 -14.60 5.07
C ALA A 23 -0.42 -14.00 5.55
N SER A 24 -0.48 -12.68 5.75
CA SER A 24 -1.69 -12.00 6.26
C SER A 24 -2.89 -12.11 5.32
N ILE A 25 -2.69 -11.99 3.99
CA ILE A 25 -3.77 -12.20 3.02
C ILE A 25 -4.12 -13.69 2.91
N SER A 26 -3.12 -14.57 2.91
CA SER A 26 -3.33 -16.02 2.75
C SER A 26 -4.20 -16.57 3.88
N VAL A 27 -3.90 -16.21 5.14
CA VAL A 27 -4.70 -16.62 6.30
C VAL A 27 -6.16 -16.22 6.12
N ALA A 28 -6.42 -14.97 5.72
CA ALA A 28 -7.80 -14.50 5.53
C ALA A 28 -8.52 -15.11 4.32
N ALA A 29 -7.77 -15.48 3.27
CA ALA A 29 -8.32 -16.16 2.11
C ALA A 29 -8.71 -17.62 2.44
N PHE A 30 -7.90 -18.32 3.24
CA PHE A 30 -8.18 -19.70 3.64
C PHE A 30 -9.21 -19.83 4.78
N THR A 31 -9.42 -18.79 5.57
CA THR A 31 -10.46 -18.77 6.63
C THR A 31 -11.77 -18.14 6.18
N ALA A 32 -11.83 -17.56 4.98
CA ALA A 32 -13.07 -17.03 4.43
C ALA A 32 -14.02 -18.20 4.10
N ALA A 33 -15.12 -18.29 4.85
CA ALA A 33 -16.24 -19.16 4.53
C ALA A 33 -17.41 -18.32 4.00
N PRO A 34 -18.21 -18.83 3.03
CA PRO A 34 -19.45 -18.18 2.64
C PRO A 34 -20.33 -17.91 3.87
N PRO A 35 -20.99 -16.74 3.99
CA PRO A 35 -21.28 -15.76 2.93
C PRO A 35 -20.25 -14.63 2.76
N TYR A 36 -19.11 -14.67 3.46
CA TYR A 36 -18.19 -13.51 3.51
C TYR A 36 -17.32 -13.37 2.26
N VAL A 37 -17.29 -12.15 1.72
CA VAL A 37 -16.33 -11.76 0.67
C VAL A 37 -14.97 -11.52 1.33
N VAL A 38 -13.88 -11.98 0.71
CA VAL A 38 -12.52 -11.93 1.29
C VAL A 38 -12.14 -10.55 1.85
N GLY A 39 -12.52 -9.47 1.16
CA GLY A 39 -12.28 -8.09 1.60
C GLY A 39 -12.96 -7.72 2.93
N GLU A 40 -14.18 -8.20 3.17
CA GLU A 40 -14.91 -7.98 4.42
C GLU A 40 -14.31 -8.81 5.56
N ASN A 41 -13.97 -10.08 5.29
CA ASN A 41 -13.31 -10.95 6.26
C ASN A 41 -11.99 -10.36 6.77
N LEU A 42 -11.23 -9.71 5.88
CA LEU A 42 -9.99 -9.01 6.21
C LEU A 42 -10.17 -7.81 7.16
N VAL A 43 -11.38 -7.26 7.28
CA VAL A 43 -11.72 -6.14 8.19
C VAL A 43 -12.36 -6.61 9.47
N LEU A 44 -13.22 -7.63 9.42
CA LEU A 44 -14.01 -8.07 10.56
C LEU A 44 -13.27 -9.06 11.47
N MET A 45 -12.30 -9.80 10.93
CA MET A 45 -11.48 -10.72 11.72
C MET A 45 -10.35 -9.99 12.44
N GLU A 46 -9.98 -10.52 13.60
CA GLU A 46 -8.80 -10.09 14.36
C GLU A 46 -7.78 -11.22 14.45
N MET A 47 -6.50 -10.89 14.25
CA MET A 47 -5.40 -11.82 14.44
C MET A 47 -4.68 -11.52 15.75
N HIS A 48 -4.48 -12.59 16.53
CA HIS A 48 -3.66 -12.58 17.73
C HIS A 48 -2.20 -12.72 17.34
N LEU A 49 -1.42 -11.66 17.48
CA LEU A 49 0.02 -11.69 17.18
C LEU A 49 0.82 -12.00 18.45
N PHE A 50 0.45 -11.39 19.57
CA PHE A 50 1.04 -11.60 20.91
C PHE A 50 -0.05 -11.42 21.97
N PRO A 51 0.14 -11.92 23.21
CA PRO A 51 -0.79 -11.65 24.30
C PRO A 51 -1.05 -10.14 24.47
N GLY A 52 -2.30 -9.71 24.31
CA GLY A 52 -2.69 -8.30 24.41
C GLY A 52 -2.51 -7.47 23.13
N PHE A 53 -2.05 -8.06 22.02
CA PHE A 53 -1.87 -7.35 20.75
C PHE A 53 -2.66 -7.99 19.61
N TYR A 54 -3.67 -7.24 19.16
CA TYR A 54 -4.64 -7.64 18.14
C TYR A 54 -4.52 -6.71 16.94
N LEU A 55 -4.44 -7.27 15.74
CA LEU A 55 -4.47 -6.50 14.49
C LEU A 55 -5.40 -7.14 13.49
N LYS A 56 -6.13 -6.29 12.76
CA LYS A 56 -6.90 -6.74 11.60
C LYS A 56 -5.95 -7.20 10.49
N PRO A 57 -6.26 -8.31 9.79
CA PRO A 57 -5.49 -8.77 8.64
C PRO A 57 -5.17 -7.69 7.61
N ILE A 58 -6.16 -6.89 7.22
CA ILE A 58 -5.94 -5.80 6.26
C ILE A 58 -4.93 -4.76 6.76
N THR A 59 -4.91 -4.50 8.06
CA THR A 59 -4.02 -3.52 8.67
C THR A 59 -2.58 -4.05 8.65
N LEU A 60 -2.39 -5.32 9.03
CA LEU A 60 -1.08 -5.97 8.98
C LEU A 60 -0.56 -6.06 7.53
N PHE A 61 -1.43 -6.43 6.59
CA PHE A 61 -1.10 -6.45 5.17
C PHE A 61 -0.63 -5.08 4.69
N THR A 62 -1.42 -4.03 4.95
CA THR A 62 -1.17 -2.68 4.46
C THR A 62 0.20 -2.15 4.89
N TYR A 63 0.52 -2.27 6.18
CA TYR A 63 1.80 -1.80 6.70
C TYR A 63 2.97 -2.68 6.25
N SER A 64 2.79 -4.01 6.25
CA SER A 64 3.86 -4.92 5.82
C SER A 64 4.16 -4.76 4.33
N PHE A 65 3.14 -4.61 3.49
CA PHE A 65 3.32 -4.38 2.07
C PHE A 65 3.99 -3.02 1.79
N PHE A 66 3.58 -1.97 2.51
CA PHE A 66 4.27 -0.68 2.43
C PHE A 66 5.76 -0.80 2.79
N LEU A 67 6.09 -1.48 3.89
CA LEU A 67 7.49 -1.69 4.31
C LEU A 67 8.27 -2.56 3.32
N MET A 68 7.67 -3.64 2.81
CA MET A 68 8.22 -4.46 1.74
C MET A 68 8.63 -3.57 0.56
N PHE A 69 7.71 -2.71 0.12
CA PHE A 69 7.92 -1.81 -1.01
C PHE A 69 8.98 -0.75 -0.70
N ALA A 70 8.92 -0.09 0.46
CA ALA A 70 9.86 0.94 0.88
C ALA A 70 11.30 0.41 0.96
N PHE A 71 11.53 -0.68 1.67
CA PHE A 71 12.85 -1.30 1.75
C PHE A 71 13.31 -1.84 0.39
N GLY A 72 12.39 -2.37 -0.41
CA GLY A 72 12.66 -2.86 -1.76
C GLY A 72 13.13 -1.75 -2.70
N LEU A 73 12.57 -0.55 -2.59
CA LEU A 73 12.92 0.61 -3.41
C LEU A 73 14.36 1.09 -3.16
N TYR A 74 14.81 1.03 -1.91
CA TYR A 74 16.17 1.40 -1.50
C TYR A 74 17.16 0.22 -1.52
N SER A 75 16.75 -0.96 -2.01
CA SER A 75 17.65 -2.09 -2.16
C SER A 75 18.70 -1.84 -3.26
N PRO A 76 19.91 -2.43 -3.16
CA PRO A 76 20.97 -2.26 -4.15
C PRO A 76 20.56 -2.69 -5.56
N THR A 77 19.74 -3.73 -5.66
CA THR A 77 19.25 -4.27 -6.94
C THR A 77 18.33 -3.28 -7.63
N THR A 78 17.37 -2.69 -6.91
CA THR A 78 16.44 -1.69 -7.44
C THR A 78 17.18 -0.40 -7.78
N LEU A 79 18.05 0.10 -6.90
CA LEU A 79 18.86 1.30 -7.16
C LEU A 79 19.72 1.16 -8.42
N ARG A 80 20.37 0.00 -8.60
CA ARG A 80 21.16 -0.28 -9.80
C ARG A 80 20.31 -0.25 -11.06
N ARG A 81 19.12 -0.88 -11.03
CA ARG A 81 18.17 -0.87 -12.15
C ARG A 81 17.67 0.53 -12.46
N ALA A 82 17.27 1.27 -11.45
CA ALA A 82 16.73 2.62 -11.62
C ALA A 82 17.76 3.59 -12.22
N ARG A 83 19.04 3.48 -11.82
CA ARG A 83 20.15 4.26 -12.43
C ARG A 83 20.48 3.87 -13.87
N SER A 84 20.15 2.64 -14.28
CA SER A 84 20.35 2.18 -15.66
C SER A 84 19.20 2.55 -16.60
N LEU A 85 18.11 3.11 -16.09
CA LEU A 85 16.97 3.51 -16.93
C LEU A 85 17.29 4.76 -17.75
N PRO A 86 16.85 4.83 -19.02
CA PRO A 86 16.98 6.04 -19.82
C PRO A 86 16.11 7.16 -19.23
N PRO A 87 16.47 8.44 -19.43
CA PRO A 87 15.71 9.59 -18.91
C PRO A 87 14.22 9.57 -19.29
N THR A 88 13.90 9.12 -20.51
CA THR A 88 12.52 8.99 -20.97
C THR A 88 11.70 8.02 -20.13
N ALA A 89 12.29 6.89 -19.72
CA ALA A 89 11.61 5.92 -18.87
C ALA A 89 11.41 6.47 -17.45
N LEU A 90 12.40 7.17 -16.89
CA LEU A 90 12.26 7.83 -15.58
C LEU A 90 11.13 8.86 -15.59
N ARG A 91 11.04 9.68 -16.65
CA ARG A 91 9.93 10.65 -16.82
C ARG A 91 8.58 9.97 -16.97
N PHE A 92 8.50 8.88 -17.73
CA PHE A 92 7.27 8.09 -17.83
C PHE A 92 6.81 7.60 -16.46
N PHE A 93 7.69 6.93 -15.70
CA PHE A 93 7.35 6.46 -14.35
C PHE A 93 6.99 7.60 -13.39
N TYR A 94 7.64 8.76 -13.52
CA TYR A 94 7.33 9.95 -12.73
C TYR A 94 5.92 10.46 -12.99
N VAL A 95 5.53 10.59 -14.26
CA VAL A 95 4.17 11.01 -14.66
C VAL A 95 3.14 9.98 -14.22
N THR A 96 3.41 8.68 -14.43
CA THR A 96 2.52 7.61 -13.97
C THR A 96 2.35 7.63 -12.45
N ALA A 97 3.42 7.86 -11.68
CA ALA A 97 3.34 7.95 -10.22
C ALA A 97 2.49 9.15 -9.77
N TRP A 98 2.61 10.30 -10.43
CA TRP A 98 1.72 11.46 -10.19
C TRP A 98 0.27 11.18 -10.55
N PHE A 99 0.02 10.52 -11.68
CA PHE A 99 -1.33 10.11 -12.08
C PHE A 99 -1.95 9.16 -11.05
N THR A 100 -1.20 8.16 -10.59
CA THR A 100 -1.66 7.24 -9.54
C THR A 100 -1.90 7.97 -8.22
N ALA A 101 -1.04 8.93 -7.84
CA ALA A 101 -1.25 9.75 -6.65
C ALA A 101 -2.51 10.62 -6.76
N LEU A 102 -2.78 11.19 -7.94
CA LEU A 102 -4.02 11.94 -8.20
C LEU A 102 -5.25 11.05 -8.07
N ALA A 103 -5.25 9.89 -8.74
CA ALA A 103 -6.37 8.95 -8.73
C ALA A 103 -6.65 8.41 -7.31
N SER A 104 -5.62 7.95 -6.60
CA SER A 104 -5.76 7.46 -5.23
C SER A 104 -6.06 8.59 -4.23
N GLY A 105 -5.55 9.80 -4.45
CA GLY A 105 -5.89 10.96 -3.64
C GLY A 105 -7.37 11.35 -3.76
N PHE A 106 -7.93 11.30 -4.97
CA PHE A 106 -9.36 11.46 -5.18
C PHE A 106 -10.17 10.39 -4.44
N GLU A 107 -9.80 9.11 -4.60
CA GLU A 107 -10.47 8.01 -3.91
C GLU A 107 -10.39 8.11 -2.38
N LEU A 108 -9.30 8.65 -1.84
CA LEU A 108 -9.16 8.89 -0.41
C LEU A 108 -10.20 9.91 0.08
N VAL A 109 -10.35 11.02 -0.63
CA VAL A 109 -11.35 12.05 -0.30
C VAL A 109 -12.76 11.48 -0.47
N TYR A 110 -13.01 10.72 -1.54
CA TYR A 110 -14.28 10.05 -1.78
C TYR A 110 -14.67 9.13 -0.61
N HIS A 111 -13.77 8.29 -0.13
CA HIS A 111 -14.03 7.43 1.03
C HIS A 111 -14.30 8.22 2.33
N MET A 112 -13.60 9.33 2.56
CA MET A 112 -13.86 10.19 3.73
C MET A 112 -15.24 10.83 3.69
N VAL A 113 -15.69 11.26 2.51
CA VAL A 113 -17.05 11.78 2.29
C VAL A 113 -18.08 10.67 2.49
N LEU A 114 -17.83 9.48 1.94
CA LEU A 114 -18.74 8.35 2.05
C LEU A 114 -18.92 7.86 3.48
N TRP A 115 -17.84 7.77 4.27
CA TRP A 115 -17.92 7.51 5.71
C TRP A 115 -18.70 8.59 6.45
N SER A 116 -18.36 9.86 6.21
CA SER A 116 -19.00 10.98 6.90
C SER A 116 -20.50 11.02 6.62
N ALA A 117 -20.91 10.75 5.37
CA ALA A 117 -22.30 10.64 4.97
C ALA A 117 -22.99 9.42 5.59
N ALA A 118 -22.36 8.24 5.58
CA ALA A 118 -22.95 7.02 6.14
C ALA A 118 -23.14 7.12 7.67
N LEU A 119 -22.14 7.61 8.40
CA LEU A 119 -22.21 7.77 9.86
C LEU A 119 -23.24 8.84 10.26
N SER A 120 -23.37 9.93 9.50
CA SER A 120 -24.29 11.03 9.82
C SER A 120 -25.74 10.77 9.38
N VAL A 121 -25.96 10.19 8.20
CA VAL A 121 -27.29 10.03 7.61
C VAL A 121 -27.92 8.68 7.98
N GLN A 122 -27.14 7.60 8.01
CA GLN A 122 -27.66 6.25 8.25
C GLN A 122 -27.63 5.86 9.73
N GLY A 123 -27.04 6.70 10.61
CA GLY A 123 -26.93 6.44 12.04
C GLY A 123 -26.02 5.26 12.39
N LEU A 124 -25.18 4.81 11.44
CA LEU A 124 -24.19 3.78 11.69
C LEU A 124 -23.14 4.33 12.67
N GLN A 125 -22.77 3.53 13.69
CA GLN A 125 -21.73 3.89 14.65
C GLN A 125 -20.39 3.23 14.34
N ASN A 126 -20.42 2.09 13.63
CA ASN A 126 -19.23 1.33 13.29
C ASN A 126 -18.85 1.55 11.81
N PRO A 127 -17.70 2.16 11.50
CA PRO A 127 -17.27 2.33 10.11
C PRO A 127 -16.90 1.01 9.42
N ASP A 128 -16.61 -0.05 10.17
CA ASP A 128 -16.20 -1.35 9.64
C ASP A 128 -17.31 -2.09 8.89
N VAL A 129 -18.58 -1.73 9.10
CA VAL A 129 -19.73 -2.35 8.42
C VAL A 129 -20.16 -1.60 7.16
N ILE A 130 -19.53 -0.46 6.87
CA ILE A 130 -19.89 0.37 5.71
C ILE A 130 -19.34 -0.29 4.44
N VAL A 131 -20.23 -0.53 3.49
CA VAL A 131 -19.92 -1.15 2.20
C VAL A 131 -20.43 -0.27 1.04
N ASN A 132 -19.72 -0.29 -0.10
CA ASN A 132 -20.20 0.34 -1.33
C ASN A 132 -21.02 -0.67 -2.15
N ILE A 133 -22.32 -0.40 -2.27
CA ILE A 133 -23.28 -1.26 -2.98
C ILE A 133 -23.51 -0.84 -4.43
N TRP A 134 -23.05 0.32 -4.88
CA TRP A 134 -23.35 0.82 -6.24
C TRP A 134 -22.52 0.10 -7.32
N PRO A 135 -23.11 -0.24 -8.50
CA PRO A 135 -24.51 -0.12 -8.91
C PRO A 135 -25.31 -1.43 -8.70
N GLN A 136 -25.53 -1.84 -7.45
CA GLN A 136 -26.11 -3.13 -7.03
C GLN A 136 -25.18 -4.33 -7.27
N ASN A 137 -24.04 -4.32 -6.59
CA ASN A 137 -23.10 -5.44 -6.59
C ASN A 137 -23.53 -6.51 -5.56
N GLU A 138 -23.59 -7.78 -5.98
CA GLU A 138 -23.85 -8.95 -5.11
C GLU A 138 -22.76 -9.10 -4.04
N PHE A 139 -21.54 -8.63 -4.34
CA PHE A 139 -20.38 -8.65 -3.43
C PHE A 139 -19.88 -7.22 -3.17
N PRO A 140 -20.59 -6.44 -2.34
CA PRO A 140 -20.25 -5.04 -2.10
C PRO A 140 -18.90 -4.92 -1.41
N ILE A 141 -18.11 -3.91 -1.82
CA ILE A 141 -16.74 -3.75 -1.32
C ILE A 141 -16.79 -3.00 0.01
N ASN A 142 -16.16 -3.57 1.04
CA ASN A 142 -15.99 -2.91 2.32
C ASN A 142 -15.14 -1.64 2.19
N VAL A 143 -15.65 -0.52 2.72
CA VAL A 143 -15.03 0.80 2.55
C VAL A 143 -13.75 0.93 3.38
N VAL A 144 -13.67 0.30 4.56
CA VAL A 144 -12.43 0.26 5.36
C VAL A 144 -11.35 -0.55 4.67
N PHE A 145 -11.73 -1.66 4.02
CA PHE A 145 -10.82 -2.44 3.20
C PHE A 145 -10.26 -1.60 2.05
N SER A 146 -11.12 -1.00 1.22
CA SER A 146 -10.69 -0.21 0.07
C SER A 146 -9.88 1.03 0.50
N SER A 147 -10.30 1.72 1.56
CA SER A 147 -9.61 2.92 2.07
C SER A 147 -8.16 2.63 2.45
N LYS A 148 -7.90 1.52 3.15
CA LYS A 148 -6.53 1.14 3.55
C LYS A 148 -5.63 0.87 2.34
N LEU A 149 -6.16 0.18 1.32
CA LEU A 149 -5.44 -0.04 0.07
C LEU A 149 -5.19 1.26 -0.70
N VAL A 150 -6.19 2.14 -0.77
CA VAL A 150 -6.06 3.45 -1.43
C VAL A 150 -5.02 4.32 -0.74
N VAL A 151 -5.02 4.40 0.60
CA VAL A 151 -3.99 5.10 1.37
C VAL A 151 -2.61 4.53 1.07
N MET A 152 -2.47 3.21 1.05
CA MET A 152 -1.21 2.54 0.75
C MET A 152 -0.69 2.91 -0.64
N ILE A 153 -1.57 2.83 -1.66
CA ILE A 153 -1.24 3.18 -3.05
C ILE A 153 -0.84 4.65 -3.15
N PHE A 154 -1.56 5.54 -2.46
CA PHE A 154 -1.26 6.97 -2.44
C PHE A 154 0.14 7.24 -1.87
N ILE A 155 0.44 6.69 -0.69
CA ILE A 155 1.76 6.88 -0.05
C ILE A 155 2.88 6.25 -0.86
N ILE A 156 2.68 5.05 -1.43
CA ILE A 156 3.65 4.42 -2.34
C ILE A 156 3.92 5.32 -3.54
N SER A 157 2.88 5.91 -4.13
CA SER A 157 3.02 6.81 -5.28
C SER A 157 3.85 8.05 -4.94
N LEU A 158 3.58 8.69 -3.79
CA LEU A 158 4.37 9.81 -3.29
C LEU A 158 5.84 9.43 -3.05
N MET A 159 6.08 8.23 -2.51
CA MET A 159 7.43 7.74 -2.27
C MET A 159 8.18 7.45 -3.57
N VAL A 160 7.50 6.92 -4.60
CA VAL A 160 8.08 6.74 -5.94
C VAL A 160 8.44 8.09 -6.57
N ILE A 161 7.57 9.11 -6.43
CA ILE A 161 7.84 10.48 -6.91
C ILE A 161 9.12 11.03 -6.26
N ASP A 162 9.23 10.95 -4.94
CA ASP A 162 10.42 11.40 -4.20
C ASP A 162 11.68 10.64 -4.63
N TYR A 163 11.57 9.32 -4.75
CA TYR A 163 12.68 8.45 -5.16
C TYR A 163 13.20 8.78 -6.57
N LEU A 164 12.31 8.91 -7.55
CA LEU A 164 12.68 9.25 -8.93
C LEU A 164 13.34 10.63 -9.01
N ARG A 165 12.81 11.61 -8.26
CA ARG A 165 13.40 12.96 -8.18
C ARG A 165 14.83 12.92 -7.63
N ARG A 166 15.11 12.12 -6.60
CA ARG A 166 16.45 11.95 -6.03
C ARG A 166 17.43 11.31 -7.03
N ILE A 167 16.97 10.34 -7.81
CA ILE A 167 17.79 9.68 -8.84
C ILE A 167 18.16 10.64 -9.95
N GLU A 168 17.18 11.40 -10.48
CA GLU A 168 17.42 12.37 -11.55
C GLU A 168 18.35 13.50 -11.07
N GLY A 169 18.13 14.03 -9.87
CA GLY A 169 19.02 15.03 -9.26
C GLY A 169 20.46 14.54 -9.11
N SER A 170 20.64 13.27 -8.70
CA SER A 170 21.98 12.67 -8.61
C SER A 170 22.63 12.51 -9.99
N SER A 171 21.86 12.15 -11.03
CA SER A 171 22.38 11.93 -12.38
C SER A 171 22.82 13.23 -13.07
N ASN A 172 22.16 14.36 -12.80
CA ASN A 172 22.51 15.64 -13.42
C ASN A 172 23.80 16.22 -12.84
N MET A 173 24.10 15.97 -11.57
CA MET A 173 25.36 16.37 -10.92
C MET A 173 26.59 15.70 -11.54
N PHE A 174 26.49 14.46 -12.02
CA PHE A 174 27.62 13.76 -12.67
C PHE A 174 27.84 14.15 -14.15
N LYS A 175 26.96 14.97 -14.74
CA LYS A 175 27.09 15.44 -16.12
C LYS A 175 27.62 16.87 -16.25
N SER A 176 27.81 17.58 -15.13
CA SER A 176 28.31 18.96 -15.10
C SER A 176 29.82 19.08 -14.89
N ASP A 177 30.54 17.96 -14.84
CA ASP A 177 32.01 17.86 -14.81
C ASP A 177 32.52 17.33 -16.15
#